data_AF-U5I556-F1
#
_entry.id   AF-U5I556-F1
#
_cell.length_a   1.000
_cell.length_b   1.000
_cell.length_c   1.000
_cell.angle_alpha   90.00
_cell.angle_beta   90.00
_cell.angle_gamma   90.00
#
_symmetry.space_group_name_H-M   'P 1'
#
loop_
_entity.id
_entity.type
_entity.pdbx_description
1 polymer ?
#
loop_
_entity_poly.entity_id
_entity_poly.type
_entity_poly.pdbx_seq_one_letter_code
_entity_poly.pdbx_strand_id
1 'polypeptide(L)'
;ISAKYNQEPCVKYIGPNGSGHYVKMVHNGIEYSDMQLIAETYSLLKYLVGMNNIDVSNIFKKWNKGELCSYLIEITGNILCKKDINGNFIIDSILDVASGKGTGTWTANSALKFHMPCSVVTESVFSRYLSAFKANRMIASTILSGPDLSLSSDFDKEKFIEDIRKALYLGKIISYAQGFSLMKKASEHYLWNLKFSNIAKIFRSGCIIRANFLNDIVTAYSENNNLIDLLFTPIFQDIINLYHFSLRHIVITAINHGISVP
;
A
#
# COMPACT_ATOMS: atom_id res chain seq x y z
N ILE A 1 -17.96 21.74 -2.53
CA ILE A 1 -16.60 22.13 -2.07
C ILE A 1 -15.67 20.95 -2.34
N SER A 2 -14.52 21.14 -2.98
CA SER A 2 -13.53 20.09 -3.24
C SER A 2 -12.14 20.56 -2.80
N ALA A 3 -11.25 19.60 -2.49
CA ALA A 3 -9.84 19.88 -2.33
C ALA A 3 -9.24 20.41 -3.66
N LYS A 4 -8.14 21.16 -3.56
CA LYS A 4 -7.40 21.65 -4.73
C LYS A 4 -5.95 21.18 -4.64
N TYR A 5 -5.33 20.90 -5.79
CA TYR A 5 -3.91 20.61 -5.93
C TYR A 5 -3.36 21.54 -7.01
N ASN A 6 -2.38 22.40 -6.68
CA ASN A 6 -1.88 23.46 -7.56
C ASN A 6 -3.01 24.28 -8.22
N GLN A 7 -3.97 24.72 -7.39
CA GLN A 7 -5.19 25.46 -7.80
C GLN A 7 -6.20 24.66 -8.64
N GLU A 8 -5.87 23.46 -9.11
CA GLU A 8 -6.79 22.57 -9.83
C GLU A 8 -7.73 21.84 -8.85
N PRO A 9 -9.07 21.92 -9.02
CA PRO A 9 -10.01 21.15 -8.22
C PRO A 9 -9.82 19.64 -8.40
N CYS A 10 -9.76 18.89 -7.29
CA CYS A 10 -9.74 17.42 -7.28
C CYS A 10 -11.16 16.85 -7.48
N VAL A 11 -11.83 17.27 -8.56
CA VAL A 11 -13.13 16.79 -9.00
C VAL A 11 -13.22 16.89 -10.51
N LYS A 12 -13.66 15.82 -11.17
CA LYS A 12 -13.87 15.73 -12.62
C LYS A 12 -15.07 14.84 -12.90
N TYR A 13 -15.71 15.02 -14.05
CA TYR A 13 -16.65 14.04 -14.56
C TYR A 13 -15.89 12.76 -14.91
N ILE A 14 -16.27 11.64 -14.28
CA ILE A 14 -15.57 10.34 -14.43
C ILE A 14 -16.06 9.60 -15.67
N GLY A 15 -17.36 9.58 -15.90
CA GLY A 15 -18.02 8.82 -16.95
C GLY A 15 -19.50 8.61 -16.64
N PRO A 16 -20.23 7.85 -17.47
CA PRO A 16 -21.65 7.60 -17.28
C PRO A 16 -21.94 6.63 -16.13
N ASN A 17 -23.21 6.49 -15.77
CA ASN A 17 -23.73 5.44 -14.88
C ASN A 17 -22.97 5.35 -13.54
N GLY A 18 -22.59 4.13 -13.14
CA GLY A 18 -21.87 3.85 -11.89
C GLY A 18 -20.36 4.07 -11.92
N SER A 19 -19.81 4.67 -12.98
CA SER A 19 -18.35 4.80 -13.16
C SER A 19 -17.65 5.54 -12.02
N GLY A 20 -18.24 6.61 -11.49
CA GLY A 20 -17.72 7.33 -10.34
C GLY A 20 -17.64 6.47 -9.06
N HIS A 21 -18.67 5.67 -8.80
CA HIS A 21 -18.67 4.73 -7.68
C HIS A 21 -17.66 3.60 -7.88
N TYR A 22 -17.47 3.12 -9.11
CA TYR A 22 -16.47 2.11 -9.42
C TYR A 22 -15.04 2.64 -9.19
N VAL A 23 -14.73 3.85 -9.65
CA VAL A 23 -13.43 4.49 -9.38
C VAL A 23 -13.21 4.66 -7.87
N LYS A 24 -14.26 5.02 -7.11
CA LYS A 24 -14.16 5.11 -5.64
C LYS A 24 -13.94 3.74 -4.98
N MET A 25 -14.58 2.69 -5.48
CA MET A 25 -14.38 1.32 -5.02
C MET A 25 -12.90 0.93 -5.18
N VAL A 26 -12.34 1.09 -6.40
CA VAL A 26 -10.93 0.79 -6.66
C VAL A 26 -9.98 1.64 -5.82
N HIS A 27 -10.26 2.93 -5.64
CA HIS A 27 -9.51 3.78 -4.70
C HIS A 27 -9.43 3.14 -3.30
N ASN A 28 -10.54 2.62 -2.77
CA ASN A 28 -10.51 1.97 -1.45
C ASN A 28 -9.79 0.62 -1.46
N GLY A 29 -9.79 -0.10 -2.58
CA GLY A 29 -8.93 -1.27 -2.76
C GLY A 29 -7.44 -0.90 -2.66
N ILE A 30 -7.01 0.13 -3.39
CA ILE A 30 -5.64 0.66 -3.33
C ILE A 30 -5.30 1.14 -1.91
N GLU A 31 -6.23 1.82 -1.24
CA GLU A 31 -6.08 2.23 0.17
C GLU A 31 -5.81 1.04 1.09
N TYR A 32 -6.51 -0.09 0.90
CA TYR A 32 -6.29 -1.30 1.70
C TYR A 32 -4.88 -1.85 1.49
N SER A 33 -4.41 -1.90 0.24
CA SER A 33 -3.03 -2.33 -0.05
C SER A 33 -1.96 -1.39 0.47
N ASP A 34 -2.18 -0.08 0.39
CA ASP A 34 -1.22 0.88 0.94
C ASP A 34 -1.07 0.71 2.46
N MET A 35 -2.19 0.51 3.18
CA MET A 35 -2.15 0.25 4.61
C MET A 35 -1.49 -1.09 4.95
N GLN A 36 -1.73 -2.13 4.15
CA GLN A 36 -1.16 -3.46 4.37
C GLN A 36 0.35 -3.47 4.15
N LEU A 37 0.83 -2.90 3.04
CA LEU A 37 2.27 -2.75 2.75
C LEU A 37 2.99 -1.94 3.85
N ILE A 38 2.35 -0.90 4.39
CA ILE A 38 2.87 -0.13 5.52
C ILE A 38 2.91 -0.98 6.80
N ALA A 39 1.90 -1.82 7.05
CA ALA A 39 1.86 -2.72 8.21
C ALA A 39 2.96 -3.79 8.15
N GLU A 40 3.22 -4.37 6.98
CA GLU A 40 4.34 -5.28 6.74
C GLU A 40 5.68 -4.60 6.98
N THR A 41 5.83 -3.38 6.46
CA THR A 41 7.04 -2.58 6.69
C THR A 41 7.25 -2.31 8.18
N TYR A 42 6.19 -1.96 8.91
CA TYR A 42 6.24 -1.81 10.36
C TYR A 42 6.66 -3.12 11.04
N SER A 43 6.08 -4.26 10.64
CA SER A 43 6.39 -5.59 11.18
C SER A 43 7.88 -5.94 11.00
N LEU A 44 8.43 -5.74 9.80
CA LEU A 44 9.84 -5.98 9.51
C LEU A 44 10.76 -5.09 10.37
N LEU A 45 10.47 -3.79 10.47
CA LEU A 45 11.28 -2.88 11.28
C LEU A 45 11.18 -3.18 12.78
N LYS A 46 9.99 -3.48 13.27
CA LYS A 46 9.70 -3.71 14.69
C LYS A 46 10.25 -5.05 15.18
N TYR A 47 9.89 -6.13 14.49
CA TYR A 47 10.13 -7.49 14.98
C TYR A 47 11.42 -8.10 14.43
N LEU A 48 11.77 -7.84 13.17
CA LEU A 48 12.97 -8.42 12.57
C LEU A 48 14.21 -7.54 12.81
N VAL A 49 14.13 -6.24 12.55
CA VAL A 49 15.25 -5.30 12.81
C VAL A 49 15.40 -5.00 14.32
N GLY A 50 14.31 -5.12 15.08
CA GLY A 50 14.28 -4.92 16.53
C GLY A 50 14.14 -3.46 16.97
N MET A 51 13.53 -2.61 16.14
CA MET A 51 13.40 -1.17 16.43
C MET A 51 12.22 -0.86 17.36
N ASN A 52 12.38 0.13 18.25
CA ASN A 52 11.25 0.58 19.07
C ASN A 52 10.31 1.53 18.28
N ASN A 53 9.14 1.85 18.84
CA ASN A 53 8.13 2.64 18.12
C ASN A 53 8.60 4.06 17.77
N ILE A 54 9.49 4.67 18.57
CA ILE A 54 10.06 6.00 18.28
C ILE A 54 10.99 5.94 17.06
N ASP A 55 11.87 4.94 17.02
CA ASP A 55 12.81 4.73 15.92
C ASP A 55 12.06 4.49 14.61
N VAL A 56 11.03 3.62 14.64
CA VAL A 56 10.19 3.37 13.46
C VAL A 56 9.41 4.63 13.06
N SER A 57 8.87 5.39 14.02
CA SER A 57 8.26 6.72 13.75
C SER A 57 9.23 7.64 13.00
N ASN A 58 10.49 7.70 13.44
CA ASN A 58 11.50 8.57 12.84
C ASN A 58 11.85 8.13 11.42
N ILE A 59 11.89 6.82 11.15
CA ILE A 59 12.04 6.27 9.81
C ILE A 59 10.88 6.70 8.90
N PHE A 60 9.62 6.50 9.31
CA PHE A 60 8.47 6.92 8.49
C PHE A 60 8.46 8.43 8.25
N LYS A 61 8.80 9.25 9.26
CA LYS A 61 8.96 10.71 9.11
C LYS A 61 10.07 11.09 8.14
N LYS A 62 11.18 10.34 8.11
CA LYS A 62 12.28 10.53 7.15
C LYS A 62 11.82 10.16 5.73
N TRP A 63 11.20 8.99 5.57
CA TRP A 63 10.70 8.53 4.27
C TRP A 63 9.61 9.43 3.70
N ASN A 64 8.80 10.06 4.55
CA ASN A 64 7.79 11.04 4.12
C ASN A 64 8.39 12.30 3.49
N LYS A 65 9.70 12.54 3.62
CA LYS A 65 10.40 13.66 2.95
C LYS A 65 10.93 13.28 1.56
N GLY A 66 10.83 12.00 1.17
CA GLY A 66 11.30 11.48 -0.12
C GLY A 66 10.17 10.99 -1.02
N GLU A 67 10.45 9.99 -1.85
CA GLU A 67 9.50 9.45 -2.83
C GLU A 67 8.26 8.79 -2.22
N LEU A 68 8.33 8.36 -0.95
CA LEU A 68 7.21 7.81 -0.19
C LEU A 68 6.29 8.90 0.41
N CYS A 69 6.55 10.18 0.15
CA CYS A 69 5.73 11.29 0.64
C CYS A 69 4.24 11.08 0.32
N SER A 70 3.46 10.80 1.37
CA SER A 70 2.04 10.48 1.27
C SER A 70 1.36 10.65 2.62
N TYR A 71 0.05 10.85 2.59
CA TYR A 71 -0.72 11.00 3.81
C TYR A 71 -0.62 9.78 4.74
N LEU A 72 -0.68 8.57 4.19
CA LEU A 72 -0.61 7.34 4.99
C LEU A 72 0.76 7.16 5.68
N ILE A 73 1.86 7.52 5.01
CA ILE A 73 3.21 7.49 5.60
C ILE A 73 3.34 8.57 6.69
N GLU A 74 2.82 9.78 6.44
CA GLU A 74 2.78 10.88 7.41
C GLU A 74 2.07 10.48 8.72
N ILE A 75 0.83 10.00 8.61
CA ILE A 75 0.05 9.64 9.81
C ILE A 75 0.66 8.43 10.52
N THR A 76 1.29 7.50 9.81
CA THR A 76 1.98 6.36 10.42
C THR A 76 3.11 6.84 11.34
N GLY A 77 3.94 7.77 10.86
CA GLY A 77 4.97 8.40 11.68
C GLY A 77 4.42 9.10 12.93
N ASN A 78 3.22 9.68 12.85
CA ASN A 78 2.57 10.34 13.99
C ASN A 78 1.92 9.35 14.96
N ILE A 79 1.29 8.29 14.44
CA ILE A 79 0.63 7.24 15.23
C ILE A 79 1.65 6.51 16.10
N LEU A 80 2.79 6.11 15.54
CA LEU A 80 3.78 5.30 16.24
C LEU A 80 4.42 6.01 17.45
N CYS A 81 4.51 7.35 17.44
CA CYS A 81 5.01 8.11 18.59
C CYS A 81 3.92 8.57 19.56
N LYS A 82 2.63 8.26 19.30
CA LYS A 82 1.54 8.73 20.15
C LYS A 82 1.44 7.90 21.42
N LYS A 83 1.44 8.59 22.57
CA LYS A 83 1.28 8.01 23.91
C LYS A 83 -0.07 8.35 24.53
N ASP A 84 -0.56 7.46 25.40
CA ASP A 84 -1.70 7.69 26.27
C ASP A 84 -1.31 8.54 27.52
N ILE A 85 -2.26 8.74 28.44
CA ILE A 85 -2.04 9.52 29.66
C ILE A 85 -1.02 8.88 30.62
N ASN A 86 -0.77 7.57 30.49
CA ASN A 86 0.12 6.79 31.33
C ASN A 86 1.51 6.66 30.71
N GLY A 87 1.73 7.23 29.52
CA GLY A 87 2.99 7.17 28.79
C GLY A 87 3.18 5.92 27.93
N ASN A 88 2.17 5.03 27.84
CA ASN A 88 2.21 3.85 26.98
C ASN A 88 1.95 4.26 25.52
N PHE A 89 2.60 3.59 24.56
CA PHE A 89 2.31 3.80 23.15
C PHE A 89 0.92 3.28 22.82
N ILE A 90 0.07 4.13 22.25
CA ILE A 90 -1.32 3.76 21.95
C ILE A 90 -1.38 2.57 20.99
N ILE A 91 -0.48 2.53 20.00
CA ILE A 91 -0.44 1.47 18.98
C ILE A 91 -0.27 0.06 19.59
N ASP A 92 0.48 -0.05 20.69
CA ASP A 92 0.74 -1.34 21.35
C ASP A 92 -0.48 -1.83 22.17
N SER A 93 -1.45 -0.96 22.43
CA SER A 93 -2.68 -1.26 23.18
C SER A 93 -3.90 -1.48 22.28
N ILE A 94 -3.79 -1.22 20.97
CA ILE A 94 -4.89 -1.41 20.02
C ILE A 94 -5.01 -2.90 19.69
N LEU A 95 -6.23 -3.43 19.79
CA LEU A 95 -6.53 -4.79 19.37
C LEU A 95 -6.22 -4.97 17.87
N ASP A 96 -5.41 -5.97 17.54
CA ASP A 96 -4.97 -6.35 16.19
C ASP A 96 -6.07 -7.08 15.40
N VAL A 97 -7.25 -6.48 15.34
CA VAL A 97 -8.42 -6.93 14.57
C VAL A 97 -8.85 -5.80 13.65
N ALA A 98 -8.40 -5.87 12.39
CA ALA A 98 -8.72 -4.86 11.40
C ALA A 98 -10.16 -5.03 10.90
N SER A 99 -10.99 -4.00 11.10
CA SER A 99 -12.33 -3.95 10.52
C SER A 99 -12.29 -3.56 9.03
N GLY A 100 -13.41 -3.78 8.33
CA GLY A 100 -13.60 -3.36 6.95
C GLY A 100 -15.07 -3.08 6.63
N LYS A 101 -15.33 -2.12 5.74
CA LYS A 101 -16.69 -1.71 5.32
C LYS A 101 -17.10 -2.31 3.97
N GLY A 102 -16.38 -3.31 3.49
CA GLY A 102 -16.71 -4.09 2.27
C GLY A 102 -16.11 -3.57 0.96
N THR A 103 -15.72 -2.30 0.84
CA THR A 103 -15.24 -1.73 -0.45
C THR A 103 -13.94 -2.35 -0.97
N GLY A 104 -13.03 -2.76 -0.08
CA GLY A 104 -11.85 -3.55 -0.46
C GLY A 104 -12.25 -4.91 -1.06
N THR A 105 -13.17 -5.62 -0.40
CA THR A 105 -13.73 -6.90 -0.89
C THR A 105 -14.44 -6.74 -2.22
N TRP A 106 -15.18 -5.65 -2.45
CA TRP A 106 -15.81 -5.38 -3.73
C TRP A 106 -14.78 -5.19 -4.86
N THR A 107 -13.64 -4.55 -4.56
CA THR A 107 -12.54 -4.43 -5.53
C THR A 107 -11.97 -5.80 -5.88
N ALA A 108 -11.68 -6.64 -4.89
CA ALA A 108 -11.19 -8.00 -5.10
C ALA A 108 -12.19 -8.86 -5.90
N ASN A 109 -13.48 -8.79 -5.55
CA ASN A 109 -14.54 -9.49 -6.29
C ASN A 109 -14.66 -9.00 -7.74
N SER A 110 -14.51 -7.69 -7.97
CA SER A 110 -14.51 -7.15 -9.33
C SER A 110 -13.31 -7.64 -10.14
N ALA A 111 -12.13 -7.72 -9.52
CA ALA A 111 -10.93 -8.28 -10.14
C ALA A 111 -11.14 -9.75 -10.55
N LEU A 112 -11.70 -10.58 -9.65
CA LEU A 112 -12.06 -11.96 -9.95
C LEU A 112 -13.06 -12.05 -11.10
N LYS A 113 -14.12 -11.23 -11.09
CA LYS A 113 -15.14 -11.18 -12.15
C LYS A 113 -14.55 -10.82 -13.52
N PHE A 114 -13.56 -9.94 -13.54
CA PHE A 114 -12.90 -9.49 -14.77
C PHE A 114 -11.67 -10.29 -15.16
N HIS A 115 -11.32 -11.34 -14.39
CA HIS A 115 -10.10 -12.13 -14.57
C HIS A 115 -8.83 -11.26 -14.57
N MET A 116 -8.80 -10.24 -13.70
CA MET A 116 -7.67 -9.32 -13.57
C MET A 116 -6.82 -9.67 -12.35
N PRO A 117 -5.48 -9.74 -12.49
CA PRO A 117 -4.58 -10.04 -11.38
C PRO A 117 -4.44 -8.82 -10.45
N CYS A 118 -5.35 -8.70 -9.47
CA CYS A 118 -5.30 -7.67 -8.43
C CYS A 118 -4.88 -8.29 -7.09
N SER A 119 -3.71 -8.95 -7.08
CA SER A 119 -3.24 -9.76 -5.97
C SER A 119 -3.00 -8.94 -4.70
N VAL A 120 -2.33 -7.79 -4.80
CA VAL A 120 -1.93 -7.02 -3.60
C VAL A 120 -3.16 -6.53 -2.83
N VAL A 121 -4.17 -6.02 -3.53
CA VAL A 121 -5.44 -5.61 -2.92
C VAL A 121 -6.18 -6.81 -2.32
N THR A 122 -6.17 -7.95 -3.02
CA THR A 122 -6.86 -9.16 -2.57
C THR A 122 -6.22 -9.73 -1.30
N GLU A 123 -4.90 -9.85 -1.25
CA GLU A 123 -4.15 -10.29 -0.06
C GLU A 123 -4.30 -9.30 1.11
N SER A 124 -4.46 -8.01 0.82
CA SER A 124 -4.77 -7.00 1.84
C SER A 124 -6.16 -7.18 2.45
N VAL A 125 -7.13 -7.70 1.68
CA VAL A 125 -8.44 -8.08 2.20
C VAL A 125 -8.32 -9.34 3.05
N PHE A 126 -7.59 -10.36 2.59
CA PHE A 126 -7.39 -11.59 3.34
C PHE A 126 -6.60 -11.37 4.64
N SER A 127 -5.61 -10.50 4.65
CA SER A 127 -4.86 -10.12 5.85
C SER A 127 -5.77 -9.52 6.92
N ARG A 128 -6.76 -8.69 6.53
CA ARG A 128 -7.78 -8.19 7.47
C ARG A 128 -8.66 -9.31 7.99
N TYR A 129 -9.10 -10.24 7.14
CA TYR A 129 -9.88 -11.39 7.58
C TYR A 129 -9.09 -12.26 8.55
N LEU A 130 -7.83 -12.57 8.24
CA LEU A 130 -6.93 -13.31 9.13
C LEU A 130 -6.78 -12.62 10.49
N SER A 131 -6.66 -11.28 10.51
CA SER A 131 -6.60 -10.53 11.76
C SER A 131 -7.85 -10.72 12.63
N ALA A 132 -9.03 -10.86 12.03
CA ALA A 132 -10.29 -11.07 12.74
C ALA A 132 -10.40 -12.44 13.42
N PHE A 133 -9.66 -13.45 12.95
CA PHE A 133 -9.57 -14.77 13.60
C PHE A 133 -8.60 -14.74 14.81
N LYS A 134 -8.73 -13.74 15.70
CA LYS A 134 -7.81 -13.52 16.83
C LYS A 134 -7.66 -14.74 17.74
N ALA A 135 -8.78 -15.36 18.13
CA ALA A 135 -8.77 -16.53 18.99
C ALA A 135 -8.00 -17.69 18.35
N ASN A 136 -8.25 -17.95 17.05
CA ASN A 136 -7.54 -19.00 16.31
C ASN A 136 -6.04 -18.69 16.22
N ARG A 137 -5.65 -17.43 15.95
CA ARG A 137 -4.23 -17.03 15.91
C ARG A 137 -3.54 -17.21 17.26
N MET A 138 -4.23 -16.87 18.36
CA MET A 138 -3.69 -17.09 19.71
C MET A 138 -3.47 -18.57 20.00
N ILE A 139 -4.45 -19.43 19.69
CA ILE A 139 -4.32 -20.88 19.87
C ILE A 139 -3.22 -21.43 18.96
N ALA A 140 -3.17 -21.01 17.70
CA ALA A 140 -2.14 -21.43 16.75
C ALA A 140 -0.74 -21.06 17.25
N SER A 141 -0.57 -19.88 17.85
CA SER A 141 0.74 -19.43 18.38
C SER A 141 1.28 -20.28 19.53
N THR A 142 0.45 -21.08 20.20
CA THR A 142 0.89 -21.99 21.28
C THR A 142 1.14 -23.42 20.79
N ILE A 143 0.73 -23.75 19.57
CA ILE A 143 0.77 -25.12 19.02
C ILE A 143 1.75 -25.21 17.84
N LEU A 144 1.84 -24.16 17.02
CA LEU A 144 2.67 -24.12 15.83
C LEU A 144 4.03 -23.48 16.15
N SER A 145 5.11 -24.13 15.73
CA SER A 145 6.47 -23.59 15.79
C SER A 145 6.81 -22.81 14.51
N GLY A 146 7.64 -21.77 14.65
CA GLY A 146 8.26 -21.04 13.54
C GLY A 146 9.78 -20.94 13.70
N PRO A 147 10.49 -20.38 12.72
CA PRO A 147 11.93 -20.10 12.85
C PRO A 147 12.19 -19.01 13.90
N ASP A 148 13.44 -18.92 14.35
CA ASP A 148 13.87 -17.87 15.26
C ASP A 148 13.91 -16.51 14.57
N LEU A 149 13.48 -15.46 15.29
CA LEU A 149 13.46 -14.07 14.83
C LEU A 149 14.82 -13.36 14.99
N SER A 150 15.93 -14.07 14.84
CA SER A 150 17.27 -13.52 15.07
C SER A 150 17.99 -13.21 13.76
N LEU A 151 18.42 -11.95 13.62
CA LEU A 151 19.39 -11.58 12.59
C LEU A 151 20.81 -11.86 13.09
N SER A 152 21.73 -12.21 12.16
CA SER A 152 23.14 -12.37 12.50
C SER A 152 23.75 -11.06 13.02
N SER A 153 24.81 -11.16 13.84
CA SER A 153 25.52 -9.99 14.36
C SER A 153 26.07 -9.09 13.26
N ASP A 154 26.45 -9.69 12.14
CA ASP A 154 27.11 -9.03 11.01
C ASP A 154 26.10 -8.52 9.97
N PHE A 155 24.80 -8.59 10.30
CA PHE A 155 23.73 -8.17 9.40
C PHE A 155 23.71 -6.65 9.24
N ASP A 156 23.83 -6.19 8.00
CA ASP A 156 23.79 -4.77 7.65
C ASP A 156 22.36 -4.21 7.77
N LYS A 157 22.03 -3.73 8.98
CA LYS A 157 20.72 -3.18 9.31
C LYS A 157 20.38 -1.94 8.49
N GLU A 158 21.35 -1.08 8.20
CA GLU A 158 21.09 0.16 7.46
C GLU A 158 20.71 -0.14 6.01
N LYS A 159 21.46 -1.03 5.36
CA LYS A 159 21.12 -1.52 4.02
C LYS A 159 19.77 -2.21 4.01
N PHE A 160 19.45 -3.04 5.00
CA PHE A 160 18.18 -3.73 5.05
C PHE A 160 16.99 -2.76 5.25
N ILE A 161 17.15 -1.71 6.07
CA ILE A 161 16.14 -0.65 6.20
C ILE A 161 15.90 0.06 4.86
N GLU A 162 16.96 0.32 4.09
CA GLU A 162 16.82 0.89 2.75
C GLU A 162 16.17 -0.09 1.77
N ASP A 163 16.48 -1.39 1.86
CA ASP A 163 15.81 -2.41 1.07
C ASP A 163 14.31 -2.51 1.40
N ILE A 164 13.93 -2.39 2.68
CA ILE A 164 12.51 -2.31 3.11
C ILE A 164 11.83 -1.10 2.47
N ARG A 165 12.49 0.07 2.48
CA ARG A 165 11.96 1.30 1.88
C ARG A 165 11.68 1.13 0.39
N LYS A 166 12.63 0.54 -0.33
CA LYS A 166 12.53 0.26 -1.77
C LYS A 166 11.47 -0.79 -2.08
N ALA A 167 11.39 -1.84 -1.28
CA ALA A 167 10.37 -2.89 -1.39
C ALA A 167 8.96 -2.31 -1.17
N LEU A 168 8.76 -1.48 -0.15
CA LEU A 168 7.52 -0.75 0.10
C LEU A 168 7.11 0.09 -1.11
N TYR A 169 8.04 0.89 -1.65
CA TYR A 169 7.74 1.75 -2.78
C TYR A 169 7.38 0.95 -4.04
N LEU A 170 8.13 -0.12 -4.34
CA LEU A 170 7.84 -1.02 -5.45
C LEU A 170 6.50 -1.76 -5.27
N GLY A 171 6.17 -2.20 -4.06
CA GLY A 171 4.88 -2.80 -3.73
C GLY A 171 3.71 -1.83 -4.00
N LYS A 172 3.87 -0.54 -3.66
CA LYS A 172 2.89 0.49 -4.01
C LYS A 172 2.74 0.63 -5.52
N ILE A 173 3.84 0.71 -6.28
CA ILE A 173 3.80 0.79 -7.74
C ILE A 173 3.00 -0.37 -8.34
N ILE A 174 3.29 -1.60 -7.91
CA ILE A 174 2.59 -2.80 -8.37
C ILE A 174 1.10 -2.74 -8.03
N SER A 175 0.73 -2.35 -6.81
CA SER A 175 -0.68 -2.23 -6.42
C SER A 175 -1.43 -1.21 -7.28
N TYR A 176 -0.84 -0.03 -7.53
CA TYR A 176 -1.47 0.99 -8.36
C TYR A 176 -1.58 0.52 -9.81
N ALA A 177 -0.54 -0.13 -10.36
CA ALA A 177 -0.61 -0.73 -11.69
C ALA A 177 -1.78 -1.71 -11.82
N GLN A 178 -1.94 -2.63 -10.86
CA GLN A 178 -3.06 -3.57 -10.82
C GLN A 178 -4.42 -2.86 -10.74
N GLY A 179 -4.55 -1.85 -9.88
CA GLY A 179 -5.78 -1.08 -9.73
C GLY A 179 -6.17 -0.30 -10.99
N PHE A 180 -5.20 0.34 -11.66
CA PHE A 180 -5.44 1.04 -12.91
C PHE A 180 -5.77 0.08 -14.06
N SER A 181 -5.09 -1.07 -14.16
CA SER A 181 -5.41 -2.12 -15.12
C SER A 181 -6.83 -2.68 -14.89
N LEU A 182 -7.28 -2.82 -13.64
CA LEU A 182 -8.66 -3.18 -13.32
C LEU A 182 -9.67 -2.11 -13.76
N MET A 183 -9.39 -0.82 -13.53
CA MET A 183 -10.25 0.28 -14.02
C MET A 183 -10.29 0.32 -15.55
N LYS A 184 -9.18 0.04 -16.23
CA LYS A 184 -9.11 -0.07 -17.68
C LYS A 184 -10.02 -1.18 -18.20
N LYS A 185 -9.89 -2.39 -17.65
CA LYS A 185 -10.74 -3.51 -18.03
C LYS A 185 -12.24 -3.23 -17.82
N ALA A 186 -12.59 -2.59 -16.71
CA ALA A 186 -13.97 -2.18 -16.44
C ALA A 186 -14.45 -1.10 -17.40
N SER A 187 -13.59 -0.13 -17.75
CA SER A 187 -13.92 0.92 -18.72
C SER A 187 -14.21 0.35 -20.11
N GLU A 188 -13.45 -0.65 -20.55
CA GLU A 188 -13.67 -1.36 -21.81
C GLU A 188 -15.00 -2.13 -21.78
N HIS A 189 -15.25 -2.89 -20.70
CA HIS A 189 -16.46 -3.71 -20.58
C HIS A 189 -17.76 -2.88 -20.48
N TYR A 190 -17.74 -1.78 -19.72
CA TYR A 190 -18.93 -0.94 -19.52
C TYR A 190 -18.99 0.28 -20.45
N LEU A 191 -18.06 0.40 -21.40
CA LEU A 191 -17.98 1.51 -22.36
C LEU A 191 -17.92 2.90 -21.70
N TRP A 192 -17.21 3.02 -20.57
CA TRP A 192 -17.15 4.26 -19.79
C TRP A 192 -16.17 5.31 -20.33
N ASN A 193 -15.24 4.92 -21.21
CA ASN A 193 -14.19 5.80 -21.76
C ASN A 193 -13.45 6.62 -20.67
N LEU A 194 -13.04 5.93 -19.60
CA LEU A 194 -12.38 6.55 -18.46
C LEU A 194 -11.10 7.28 -18.88
N LYS A 195 -10.88 8.46 -18.28
CA LYS A 195 -9.66 9.26 -18.47
C LYS A 195 -8.74 9.09 -17.28
N PHE A 196 -7.74 8.21 -17.40
CA PHE A 196 -6.90 7.80 -16.27
C PHE A 196 -6.03 8.93 -15.74
N SER A 197 -5.56 9.86 -16.60
CA SER A 197 -4.91 11.09 -16.15
C SER A 197 -5.82 11.92 -15.25
N ASN A 198 -7.11 12.06 -15.58
CA ASN A 198 -8.07 12.77 -14.73
C ASN A 198 -8.33 12.05 -13.40
N ILE A 199 -8.44 10.72 -13.43
CA ILE A 199 -8.60 9.91 -12.22
C ILE A 199 -7.39 10.07 -11.29
N ALA A 200 -6.17 9.98 -11.82
CA ALA A 200 -4.96 10.21 -11.05
C ALA A 200 -4.89 11.64 -10.49
N LYS A 201 -5.29 12.66 -11.28
CA LYS A 201 -5.31 14.07 -10.84
C LYS A 201 -6.19 14.28 -9.62
N ILE A 202 -7.38 13.67 -9.57
CA ILE A 202 -8.30 13.84 -8.44
C ILE A 202 -7.87 13.09 -7.18
N PHE A 203 -6.98 12.11 -7.29
CA PHE A 203 -6.42 11.42 -6.13
C PHE A 203 -5.27 12.20 -5.46
N ARG A 204 -4.69 13.22 -6.11
CA ARG A 204 -3.52 13.96 -5.58
C ARG A 204 -3.78 14.75 -4.29
N SER A 205 -5.03 15.07 -3.97
CA SER A 205 -5.40 15.78 -2.75
C SER A 205 -6.79 15.41 -2.26
N GLY A 206 -7.08 15.66 -0.99
CA GLY A 206 -8.37 15.39 -0.35
C GLY A 206 -8.67 13.91 -0.03
N CYS A 207 -8.19 12.97 -0.84
CA CYS A 207 -8.40 11.54 -0.60
C CYS A 207 -7.34 10.92 0.35
N ILE A 208 -7.56 9.67 0.78
CA ILE A 208 -6.68 8.99 1.74
C ILE A 208 -5.36 8.56 1.08
N ILE A 209 -5.41 8.10 -0.17
CA ILE A 209 -4.23 7.60 -0.90
C ILE A 209 -3.37 8.72 -1.50
N ARG A 210 -3.62 9.98 -1.13
CA ARG A 210 -2.90 11.13 -1.69
C ARG A 210 -1.40 11.03 -1.42
N ALA A 211 -0.61 11.17 -2.47
CA ALA A 211 0.84 10.99 -2.47
C ALA A 211 1.48 11.76 -3.64
N ASN A 212 2.77 12.10 -3.51
CA ASN A 212 3.52 12.71 -4.61
C ASN A 212 3.63 11.79 -5.83
N PHE A 213 3.73 10.49 -5.60
CA PHE A 213 3.74 9.43 -6.62
C PHE A 213 2.57 9.49 -7.61
N LEU A 214 1.41 10.04 -7.22
CA LEU A 214 0.29 10.22 -8.14
C LEU A 214 0.59 11.21 -9.27
N ASN A 215 1.54 12.13 -9.09
CA ASN A 215 2.00 13.00 -10.17
C ASN A 215 2.68 12.20 -11.29
N ASP A 216 3.45 11.17 -10.95
CA ASP A 216 4.12 10.32 -11.93
C ASP A 216 3.10 9.54 -12.76
N ILE A 217 2.02 9.05 -12.11
CA ILE A 217 0.89 8.42 -12.79
C ILE A 217 0.15 9.42 -13.70
N VAL A 218 -0.04 10.67 -13.24
CA VAL A 218 -0.62 11.73 -14.09
C VAL A 218 0.24 11.96 -15.32
N THR A 219 1.57 12.07 -15.18
CA THR A 219 2.51 12.25 -16.30
C THR A 219 2.38 11.09 -17.29
N ALA A 220 2.49 9.85 -16.81
CA ALA A 220 2.40 8.65 -17.62
C ALA A 220 1.11 8.59 -18.47
N TYR A 221 -0.05 8.88 -17.87
CA TYR A 221 -1.32 8.86 -18.60
C TYR A 221 -1.62 10.12 -19.42
N SER A 222 -0.91 11.23 -19.16
CA SER A 222 -1.06 12.45 -19.97
C SER A 222 -0.35 12.33 -21.30
N GLU A 223 0.75 11.57 -21.36
CA GLU A 223 1.45 11.23 -22.60
C GLU A 223 0.66 10.22 -23.45
N ASN A 224 0.03 9.24 -22.79
CA ASN A 224 -0.78 8.22 -23.47
C ASN A 224 -1.91 7.71 -22.56
N ASN A 225 -3.18 7.98 -22.87
CA ASN A 225 -4.29 7.46 -22.07
C ASN A 225 -4.51 5.93 -22.25
N ASN A 226 -3.92 5.34 -23.28
CA ASN A 226 -4.11 3.93 -23.66
C ASN A 226 -2.87 3.08 -23.33
N LEU A 227 -2.16 3.39 -22.23
CA LEU A 227 -1.06 2.56 -21.74
C LEU A 227 -1.50 1.10 -21.64
N ILE A 228 -0.62 0.18 -22.05
CA ILE A 228 -0.85 -1.26 -21.87
C ILE A 228 -0.89 -1.56 -20.37
N ASP A 229 0.15 -1.14 -19.65
CA ASP A 229 0.27 -1.22 -18.19
C ASP A 229 1.12 -0.05 -17.69
N LEU A 230 0.88 0.40 -16.45
CA LEU A 230 1.70 1.42 -15.80
C LEU A 230 3.16 0.98 -15.65
N LEU A 231 3.42 -0.30 -15.40
CA LEU A 231 4.77 -0.81 -15.16
C LEU A 231 5.72 -0.65 -16.37
N PHE A 232 5.17 -0.42 -17.57
CA PHE A 232 5.96 -0.28 -18.80
C PHE A 232 6.32 1.16 -19.13
N THR A 233 5.88 2.14 -18.33
CA THR A 233 6.25 3.54 -18.55
C THR A 233 7.71 3.75 -18.13
N PRO A 234 8.47 4.65 -18.78
CA PRO A 234 9.89 4.85 -18.47
C PRO A 234 10.16 5.12 -16.98
N ILE A 235 9.34 5.99 -16.37
CA ILE A 235 9.48 6.36 -14.96
C ILE A 235 9.39 5.13 -14.05
N PHE A 236 8.40 4.25 -14.25
CA PHE A 236 8.20 3.08 -13.39
C PHE A 236 9.12 1.91 -13.77
N GLN A 237 9.47 1.76 -15.04
CA GLN A 237 10.45 0.78 -15.49
C GLN A 237 11.80 0.96 -14.79
N ASP A 238 12.31 2.19 -14.73
CA ASP A 238 13.59 2.50 -14.08
C ASP A 238 13.56 2.15 -12.58
N ILE A 239 12.46 2.48 -11.89
CA ILE A 239 12.29 2.14 -10.47
C ILE A 239 12.23 0.63 -10.27
N ILE A 240 11.48 -0.10 -11.09
CA ILE A 240 11.37 -1.56 -11.00
C ILE A 240 12.74 -2.21 -11.19
N ASN A 241 13.48 -1.79 -12.22
CA ASN A 241 14.83 -2.28 -12.52
C ASN A 241 15.80 -2.01 -11.36
N LEU A 242 15.66 -0.86 -10.68
CA LEU A 242 16.53 -0.51 -9.56
C LEU A 242 16.14 -1.23 -8.25
N TYR A 243 14.85 -1.44 -7.99
CA TYR A 243 14.34 -1.84 -6.67
C TYR A 243 13.94 -3.31 -6.56
N HIS A 244 13.86 -4.06 -7.67
CA HIS A 244 13.43 -5.46 -7.60
C HIS A 244 14.37 -6.35 -6.77
N PHE A 245 15.68 -6.04 -6.72
CA PHE A 245 16.62 -6.78 -5.87
C PHE A 245 16.32 -6.59 -4.39
N SER A 246 16.00 -5.36 -3.98
CA SER A 246 15.57 -5.04 -2.62
C SER A 246 14.29 -5.80 -2.26
N LEU A 247 13.27 -5.77 -3.12
CA LEU A 247 12.03 -6.53 -2.89
C LEU A 247 12.30 -8.04 -2.72
N ARG A 248 13.12 -8.63 -3.59
CA ARG A 248 13.50 -10.05 -3.48
C ARG A 248 14.24 -10.34 -2.17
N HIS A 249 15.16 -9.47 -1.79
CA HIS A 249 15.89 -9.60 -0.54
C HIS A 249 14.94 -9.56 0.66
N ILE A 250 13.99 -8.62 0.70
CA ILE A 250 12.99 -8.55 1.77
C ILE A 250 12.13 -9.82 1.83
N VAL A 251 11.61 -10.29 0.69
CA VAL A 251 10.75 -11.49 0.66
C VAL A 251 11.51 -12.73 1.14
N ILE A 252 12.73 -12.95 0.64
CA ILE A 252 13.56 -14.10 1.05
C ILE A 252 13.87 -14.03 2.55
N THR A 253 14.30 -12.86 3.04
CA THR A 253 14.65 -12.69 4.45
C THR A 253 13.41 -12.86 5.34
N ALA A 254 12.26 -12.33 4.95
CA ALA A 254 11.01 -12.49 5.69
C ALA A 254 10.58 -13.96 5.78
N ILE A 255 10.67 -14.71 4.69
CA ILE A 255 10.40 -16.16 4.66
C ILE A 255 11.34 -16.91 5.61
N ASN A 256 12.64 -16.64 5.55
CA ASN A 256 13.63 -17.32 6.39
C ASN A 256 13.40 -17.10 7.90
N HIS A 257 12.82 -15.97 8.28
CA HIS A 257 12.58 -15.59 9.69
C HIS A 257 11.10 -15.66 10.08
N GLY A 258 10.23 -16.23 9.24
CA GLY A 258 8.82 -16.43 9.59
C GLY A 258 8.01 -15.14 9.76
N ILE A 259 8.43 -14.04 9.13
CA ILE A 259 7.64 -12.80 9.07
C ILE A 259 6.73 -12.85 7.83
N SER A 260 5.42 -12.70 8.05
CA SER A 260 4.45 -12.68 6.96
C SER A 260 4.52 -11.36 6.17
N VAL A 261 4.72 -11.47 4.86
CA VAL A 261 4.71 -10.36 3.86
C VAL A 261 3.85 -10.77 2.64
N PRO A 262 2.52 -10.88 2.82
CA PRO A 262 1.60 -11.47 1.84
C PRO A 262 1.42 -10.65 0.55
#